data_AF-A0A1Y6J2C7-F1
#
_entry.id   AF-A0A1Y6J2C7-F1
#
_cell.length_a   1.000
_cell.length_b   1.000
_cell.length_c   1.000
_cell.angle_alpha   90.00
_cell.angle_beta   90.00
_cell.angle_gamma   90.00
#
_symmetry.space_group_name_H-M   'P 1'
#
loop_
_entity.id
_entity.type
_entity.pdbx_description
1 polymer ?
#
loop_
_entity_poly.entity_id
_entity_poly.type
_entity_poly.pdbx_seq_one_letter_code
_entity_poly.pdbx_strand_id
1 'polypeptide(L)'
;MVWKMERKPHPMISLIDDNRLEQWLRQAAYSPGDTFSLTSSATLSYASDQGEYGLRLEVSKNQFGEAWIRKVLQLRYLQPAEYHQCIPLVSPTGHWQLWHPVPQNNSVSQEDMIHQAASCLIELAGLS
;
A
#
# COMPACT_ATOMS: atom_id res chain seq x y z
N MET A 1 -7.27 -34.48 -33.20
CA MET A 1 -7.89 -33.34 -32.50
C MET A 1 -6.95 -32.92 -31.39
N VAL A 2 -6.29 -31.78 -31.49
CA VAL A 2 -5.38 -31.26 -30.45
C VAL A 2 -5.89 -29.88 -30.06
N TRP A 3 -6.40 -29.75 -28.84
CA TRP A 3 -6.84 -28.47 -28.29
C TRP A 3 -5.60 -27.65 -27.91
N LYS A 4 -5.29 -26.61 -28.69
CA LYS A 4 -4.37 -25.56 -28.27
C LYS A 4 -5.09 -24.67 -27.26
N MET A 5 -4.75 -24.82 -25.99
CA MET A 5 -5.08 -23.81 -24.98
C MET A 5 -4.11 -22.63 -25.17
N GLU A 6 -4.56 -21.59 -25.84
CA GLU A 6 -3.90 -20.30 -25.86
C GLU A 6 -4.01 -19.70 -24.46
N ARG A 7 -2.89 -19.75 -23.71
CA ARG A 7 -2.76 -18.96 -22.47
C ARG A 7 -2.72 -17.49 -22.89
N LYS A 8 -3.79 -16.76 -22.60
CA LYS A 8 -3.82 -15.30 -22.72
C LYS A 8 -2.66 -14.73 -21.88
N PRO A 9 -1.82 -13.84 -22.42
CA PRO A 9 -0.85 -13.12 -21.61
C PRO A 9 -1.62 -12.28 -20.59
N HIS A 10 -1.36 -12.49 -19.30
CA HIS A 10 -1.82 -11.59 -18.26
C HIS A 10 -1.24 -10.20 -18.53
N PRO A 11 -2.06 -9.13 -18.47
CA PRO A 11 -1.57 -7.80 -18.76
C PRO A 11 -0.50 -7.40 -17.75
N MET A 12 0.62 -6.98 -18.34
CA MET A 12 1.64 -6.05 -17.88
C MET A 12 1.55 -5.63 -16.41
N ILE A 13 2.61 -5.97 -15.69
CA ILE A 13 3.10 -5.23 -14.51
C ILE A 13 3.04 -3.75 -14.89
N SER A 14 2.06 -3.04 -14.34
CA SER A 14 2.06 -1.58 -14.34
C SER A 14 3.26 -1.20 -13.50
N LEU A 15 4.38 -0.87 -14.15
CA LEU A 15 5.47 -0.20 -13.45
C LEU A 15 4.87 1.03 -12.79
N ILE A 16 5.06 1.15 -11.48
CA ILE A 16 4.72 2.36 -10.76
C ILE A 16 5.43 3.52 -11.49
N ASP A 17 4.69 4.59 -11.74
CA ASP A 17 5.31 5.81 -12.26
C ASP A 17 6.04 6.49 -11.09
N ASP A 18 7.29 6.07 -10.88
CA ASP A 18 8.11 6.44 -9.73
C ASP A 18 8.19 7.96 -9.54
N ASN A 19 8.28 8.72 -10.64
CA ASN A 19 8.34 10.18 -10.61
C ASN A 19 7.03 10.79 -10.10
N ARG A 20 5.88 10.26 -10.54
CA ARG A 20 4.57 10.75 -10.09
C ARG A 20 4.28 10.34 -8.65
N LEU A 21 4.69 9.13 -8.25
CA LEU A 21 4.59 8.69 -6.88
C LEU A 21 5.44 9.56 -5.96
N GLU A 22 6.69 9.84 -6.33
CA GLU A 22 7.59 10.69 -5.53
C GLU A 22 7.01 12.10 -5.37
N GLN A 23 6.51 12.70 -6.47
CA GLN A 23 5.84 14.00 -6.41
C GLN A 23 4.60 13.98 -5.50
N TRP A 24 3.80 12.92 -5.58
CA TRP A 24 2.63 12.76 -4.73
C TRP A 24 3.00 12.62 -3.25
N LEU A 25 4.01 11.80 -2.92
CA LEU A 25 4.45 11.60 -1.53
C LEU A 25 4.92 12.90 -0.87
N ARG A 26 5.63 13.76 -1.63
CA ARG A 26 6.04 15.09 -1.18
C ARG A 26 4.86 16.02 -0.91
N GLN A 27 3.78 15.88 -1.68
CA GLN A 27 2.59 16.71 -1.55
C GLN A 27 1.60 16.19 -0.51
N ALA A 28 1.59 14.87 -0.27
CA ALA A 28 0.64 14.20 0.62
C ALA A 28 0.62 14.81 2.02
N ALA A 29 1.78 15.21 2.56
CA ALA A 29 1.90 15.87 3.86
C ALA A 29 1.04 17.15 3.98
N TYR A 30 0.83 17.85 2.86
CA TYR A 30 0.13 19.14 2.78
C TYR A 30 -1.32 19.01 2.32
N SER A 31 -1.71 17.84 1.81
CA SER A 31 -3.07 17.59 1.30
C SER A 31 -3.66 16.29 1.86
N PRO A 32 -4.01 16.24 3.16
CA PRO A 32 -4.69 15.09 3.74
C PRO A 32 -6.00 14.78 3.02
N GLY A 33 -6.26 13.51 2.78
CA GLY A 33 -7.39 13.01 2.02
C GLY A 33 -7.09 12.78 0.54
N ASP A 34 -5.92 13.20 0.05
CA ASP A 34 -5.52 12.92 -1.32
C ASP A 34 -5.18 11.43 -1.52
N THR A 35 -5.38 10.95 -2.75
CA THR A 35 -5.23 9.53 -3.11
C THR A 35 -4.41 9.37 -4.37
N PHE A 36 -3.57 8.35 -4.40
CA PHE A 36 -2.74 8.00 -5.56
C PHE A 36 -2.97 6.55 -5.97
N SER A 37 -3.38 6.34 -7.22
CA SER A 37 -3.49 5.00 -7.80
C SER A 37 -2.11 4.47 -8.18
N LEU A 38 -1.61 3.47 -7.44
CA LEU A 38 -0.37 2.75 -7.77
C LEU A 38 -0.57 1.84 -8.99
N THR A 39 -1.68 1.11 -8.99
CA THR A 39 -2.11 0.24 -10.10
C THR A 39 -3.63 0.28 -10.23
N SER A 40 -4.20 -0.45 -11.19
CA SER A 40 -5.65 -0.63 -11.28
C SER A 40 -6.28 -1.36 -10.08
N SER A 41 -5.47 -1.90 -9.18
CA SER A 41 -5.91 -2.72 -8.05
C SER A 41 -5.41 -2.23 -6.69
N ALA A 42 -4.61 -1.17 -6.66
CA ALA A 42 -3.94 -0.69 -5.47
C ALA A 42 -3.91 0.84 -5.44
N THR A 43 -4.36 1.41 -4.33
CA THR A 43 -4.44 2.86 -4.13
C THR A 43 -3.82 3.23 -2.79
N LEU A 44 -2.94 4.22 -2.80
CA LEU A 44 -2.44 4.88 -1.61
C LEU A 44 -3.31 6.09 -1.27
N SER A 45 -3.41 6.39 0.01
CA SER A 45 -4.05 7.60 0.51
C SER A 45 -3.37 8.03 1.79
N TYR A 46 -3.19 9.34 1.98
CA TYR A 46 -2.72 9.89 3.24
C TYR A 46 -3.90 10.55 3.94
N ALA A 47 -4.28 10.06 5.11
CA ALA A 47 -5.48 10.52 5.78
C ALA A 47 -5.28 10.57 7.30
N SER A 48 -6.25 11.14 8.01
CA SER A 48 -6.38 10.96 9.46
C SER A 48 -7.39 9.87 9.75
N ASP A 49 -7.06 8.98 10.69
CA ASP A 49 -7.96 7.98 11.25
C ASP A 49 -7.88 8.05 12.78
N GLN A 50 -9.04 8.21 13.43
CA GLN A 50 -9.14 8.37 14.90
C GLN A 50 -8.24 9.46 15.52
N GLY A 51 -7.91 10.50 14.75
CA GLY A 51 -7.04 11.59 15.19
C GLY A 51 -5.55 11.37 14.95
N GLU A 52 -5.16 10.23 14.37
CA GLU A 52 -3.78 9.95 13.96
C GLU A 52 -3.65 10.04 12.44
N TYR A 53 -2.60 10.69 11.96
CA TYR A 53 -2.29 10.69 10.52
C TYR A 53 -1.54 9.42 10.13
N GLY A 54 -1.76 8.97 8.90
CA GLY A 54 -1.07 7.81 8.37
C GLY A 54 -1.34 7.57 6.90
N LEU A 55 -0.55 6.65 6.35
CA LEU A 55 -0.69 6.18 4.98
C LEU A 55 -1.56 4.93 4.97
N ARG A 56 -2.55 4.89 4.08
CA ARG A 56 -3.40 3.73 3.85
C ARG A 56 -3.17 3.21 2.44
N LEU A 57 -2.88 1.92 2.33
CA LEU A 57 -2.93 1.18 1.09
C LEU A 57 -4.22 0.38 1.05
N GLU A 58 -5.07 0.64 0.07
CA GLU A 58 -6.23 -0.21 -0.24
C GLU A 58 -5.92 -1.07 -1.47
N VAL A 59 -6.19 -2.38 -1.37
CA VAL A 59 -6.00 -3.32 -2.47
C VAL A 59 -7.25 -4.14 -2.78
N SER A 60 -7.53 -4.32 -4.06
CA SER A 60 -8.68 -5.07 -4.55
C SER A 60 -8.56 -6.56 -4.22
N LYS A 61 -9.60 -7.13 -3.59
CA LYS A 61 -9.68 -8.57 -3.28
C LYS A 61 -9.63 -9.48 -4.51
N ASN A 62 -9.96 -8.96 -5.69
CA ASN A 62 -9.89 -9.73 -6.94
C ASN A 62 -8.45 -10.09 -7.30
N GLN A 63 -7.49 -9.27 -6.90
CA GLN A 63 -6.06 -9.47 -7.16
C GLN A 63 -5.31 -9.90 -5.89
N PHE A 64 -5.75 -9.41 -4.72
CA PHE A 64 -5.15 -9.70 -3.42
C PHE A 64 -6.09 -10.57 -2.57
N GLY A 65 -5.91 -11.88 -2.66
CA GLY A 65 -6.73 -12.85 -1.92
C GLY A 65 -6.32 -13.02 -0.45
N GLU A 66 -6.99 -13.95 0.24
CA GLU A 66 -6.70 -14.25 1.65
C GLU A 66 -5.26 -14.74 1.89
N ALA A 67 -4.67 -15.44 0.92
CA ALA A 67 -3.27 -15.87 1.00
C ALA A 67 -2.30 -14.68 1.17
N TRP A 68 -2.60 -13.54 0.54
CA TRP A 68 -1.78 -12.34 0.66
C TRP A 68 -1.86 -11.74 2.06
N ILE A 69 -3.05 -11.54 2.62
CA ILE A 69 -3.17 -10.95 3.97
C ILE A 69 -2.57 -11.86 5.05
N ARG A 70 -2.66 -13.20 4.86
CA ARG A 70 -1.97 -14.17 5.72
C ARG A 70 -0.45 -14.00 5.67
N LYS A 71 0.12 -13.80 4.48
CA LYS A 71 1.56 -13.50 4.32
C LYS A 71 1.93 -12.19 5.02
N VAL A 72 1.13 -11.14 4.86
CA VAL A 72 1.36 -9.86 5.56
C VAL A 72 1.37 -10.07 7.07
N LEU A 73 0.38 -10.76 7.63
CA LEU A 73 0.31 -11.08 9.06
C LEU A 73 1.52 -11.88 9.54
N GLN A 74 2.01 -12.85 8.75
CA GLN A 74 3.22 -13.60 9.05
C GLN A 74 4.46 -12.70 9.09
N LEU A 75 4.63 -11.80 8.11
CA LEU A 75 5.76 -10.86 8.07
C LEU A 75 5.75 -9.92 9.28
N ARG A 76 4.59 -9.41 9.69
CA ARG A 76 4.44 -8.59 10.91
C ARG A 76 4.90 -9.31 12.17
N TYR A 77 4.69 -10.63 12.24
CA TYR A 77 5.08 -11.44 13.38
C TYR A 77 6.57 -11.82 13.34
N LEU A 78 7.08 -12.19 12.17
CA LEU A 78 8.46 -12.65 12.00
C LEU A 78 9.48 -11.51 11.95
N GLN A 79 9.07 -10.35 11.45
CA GLN A 79 9.93 -9.16 11.25
C GLN A 79 9.23 -7.91 11.84
N PRO A 80 9.01 -7.88 13.17
CA PRO A 80 8.25 -6.80 13.80
C PRO A 80 8.95 -5.44 13.72
N ALA A 81 10.29 -5.40 13.66
CA ALA A 81 11.03 -4.16 13.51
C ALA A 81 10.70 -3.43 12.18
N GLU A 82 10.31 -4.18 11.15
CA GLU A 82 10.08 -3.66 9.81
C GLU A 82 8.58 -3.43 9.55
N TYR A 83 7.73 -4.41 9.90
CA TYR A 83 6.33 -4.41 9.47
C TYR A 83 5.30 -4.25 10.59
N HIS A 84 5.70 -4.17 11.87
CA HIS A 84 4.72 -4.10 12.97
C HIS A 84 3.72 -2.95 12.80
N GLN A 85 4.19 -1.82 12.25
CA GLN A 85 3.40 -0.62 12.01
C GLN A 85 2.38 -0.76 10.86
N CYS A 86 2.50 -1.77 9.99
CA CYS A 86 1.54 -2.03 8.92
C CYS A 86 0.33 -2.81 9.42
N ILE A 87 -0.68 -2.10 9.93
CA ILE A 87 -1.88 -2.68 10.52
C ILE A 87 -2.85 -3.13 9.42
N PRO A 88 -3.21 -4.42 9.35
CA PRO A 88 -4.17 -4.91 8.38
C PRO A 88 -5.60 -4.60 8.80
N LEU A 89 -6.38 -4.12 7.84
CA LEU A 89 -7.77 -3.69 7.98
C LEU A 89 -8.62 -4.22 6.82
N VAL A 90 -9.93 -4.03 6.93
CA VAL A 90 -10.90 -4.33 5.86
C VAL A 90 -11.71 -3.07 5.60
N SER A 91 -11.78 -2.64 4.34
CA SER A 91 -12.57 -1.46 3.97
C SER A 91 -14.08 -1.75 4.10
N PRO A 92 -14.94 -0.71 4.14
CA PRO A 92 -16.39 -0.89 4.11
C PRO A 92 -16.90 -1.64 2.86
N THR A 93 -16.20 -1.50 1.73
CA THR A 93 -16.47 -2.23 0.48
C THR A 93 -15.95 -3.66 0.49
N GLY A 94 -15.31 -4.07 1.59
CA GLY A 94 -14.74 -5.38 1.76
C GLY A 94 -13.43 -5.56 1.01
N HIS A 95 -12.69 -4.52 0.65
CA HIS A 95 -11.32 -4.63 0.16
C HIS A 95 -10.33 -4.80 1.32
N TRP A 96 -9.14 -5.32 1.04
CA TRP A 96 -8.11 -5.35 2.07
C TRP A 96 -7.44 -3.98 2.15
N GLN A 97 -7.09 -3.58 3.36
CA GLN A 97 -6.38 -2.35 3.63
C GLN A 97 -5.18 -2.62 4.52
N LEU A 98 -4.11 -1.86 4.33
CA LEU A 98 -3.01 -1.75 5.28
C LEU A 98 -2.90 -0.29 5.71
N TRP A 99 -2.80 -0.06 7.00
CA TRP A 99 -2.59 1.25 7.60
C TRP A 99 -1.18 1.32 8.18
N HIS A 100 -0.46 2.39 7.86
CA HIS A 100 0.82 2.70 8.48
C HIS A 100 0.73 4.07 9.13
N PRO A 101 0.76 4.17 10.48
CA PRO A 101 0.71 5.46 11.16
C PRO A 101 1.95 6.29 10.80
N VAL A 102 1.76 7.59 10.66
CA VAL A 102 2.81 8.58 10.43
C VAL A 102 2.68 9.64 11.52
N PRO A 103 3.24 9.40 12.71
CA PRO A 103 3.10 10.32 13.82
C PRO A 103 3.82 11.64 13.51
N GLN A 104 3.22 12.76 13.91
CA GLN A 104 3.86 14.06 13.84
C GLN A 104 4.97 14.12 14.90
N ASN A 105 6.20 13.85 14.48
CA ASN A 105 7.38 13.91 15.33
C ASN A 105 8.27 15.08 14.89
N ASN A 106 8.71 15.90 15.83
CA ASN A 106 9.61 17.04 15.56
C ASN A 106 11.06 16.61 15.23
N SER A 107 11.38 15.33 15.39
CA SER A 107 12.76 14.81 15.25
C SER A 107 13.07 14.24 13.87
N VAL A 108 12.04 13.93 13.07
CA VAL A 108 12.17 13.34 11.73
C VAL A 108 11.27 14.12 10.79
N SER A 109 11.72 14.37 9.55
CA SER A 109 10.88 15.03 8.56
C SER A 109 9.61 14.20 8.32
N GLN A 110 8.45 14.86 8.31
CA GLN A 110 7.19 14.21 7.99
C GLN A 110 7.22 13.58 6.59
N GLU A 111 7.93 14.21 5.65
CA GLU A 111 8.17 13.68 4.31
C GLU A 111 8.90 12.33 4.38
N ASP A 112 10.03 12.25 5.10
CA ASP A 112 10.81 11.01 5.23
C ASP A 112 9.96 9.87 5.82
N MET A 113 9.11 10.20 6.80
CA MET A 113 8.21 9.21 7.43
C MET A 113 7.11 8.74 6.46
N ILE A 114 6.55 9.64 5.64
CA ILE A 114 5.58 9.29 4.59
C ILE A 114 6.25 8.39 3.54
N HIS A 115 7.47 8.72 3.11
CA HIS A 115 8.23 7.92 2.16
C HIS A 115 8.53 6.51 2.70
N GLN A 116 8.97 6.41 3.96
CA GLN A 116 9.21 5.14 4.60
C GLN A 116 7.93 4.29 4.70
N ALA A 117 6.82 4.90 5.14
CA ALA A 117 5.53 4.24 5.23
C ALA A 117 5.07 3.73 3.85
N ALA A 118 5.22 4.55 2.80
CA ALA A 118 4.87 4.18 1.44
C ALA A 118 5.71 3.00 0.92
N SER A 119 7.03 3.05 1.12
CA SER A 119 7.93 1.97 0.73
C SER A 119 7.53 0.64 1.39
N CYS A 120 7.30 0.67 2.69
CA CYS A 120 6.91 -0.52 3.46
C CYS A 120 5.58 -1.12 2.97
N LEU A 121 4.59 -0.27 2.69
CA LEU A 121 3.28 -0.69 2.17
C LEU A 121 3.36 -1.25 0.74
N ILE A 122 4.13 -0.62 -0.14
CA ILE A 122 4.34 -1.05 -1.54
C ILE A 122 5.07 -2.40 -1.57
N GLU A 123 6.08 -2.58 -0.73
CA GLU A 123 6.81 -3.83 -0.59
C GLU A 123 5.91 -4.98 -0.11
N LEU A 124 5.08 -4.75 0.92
CA LEU A 124 4.11 -5.74 1.40
C LEU A 124 3.07 -6.11 0.33
N ALA A 125 2.74 -5.18 -0.56
CA ALA A 125 1.89 -5.42 -1.71
C ALA A 125 2.61 -6.17 -2.85
N GLY A 126 3.93 -6.32 -2.79
CA GLY A 126 4.73 -6.90 -3.87
C GLY A 126 4.68 -6.05 -5.15
N LEU A 127 4.59 -4.73 -4.98
CA LEU A 127 4.50 -3.75 -6.06
C LEU A 127 5.83 -2.99 -6.29
N SER A 128 6.86 -3.27 -5.48
CA SER A 128 8.24 -2.78 -5.62
C SER A 128 9.05 -3.58 -6.63
#